data_AF-A0A534FYT7-F1
#
_entry.id   AF-A0A534FYT7-F1
#
_cell.length_a   1.000
_cell.length_b   1.000
_cell.length_c   1.000
_cell.angle_alpha   90.00
_cell.angle_beta   90.00
_cell.angle_gamma   90.00
#
_symmetry.space_group_name_H-M   'P 1'
#
loop_
_entity.id
_entity.type
_entity.pdbx_description
1 polymer ?
#
loop_
_entity_poly.entity_id
_entity_poly.type
_entity_poly.pdbx_seq_one_letter_code
_entity_poly.pdbx_strand_id
1 'polypeptide(L)' 'MPNKFLVVAVGLLMIGMGIYGIRTGTVAGRIGSVERAENPMWFWFRVVLYLGLGVLALCYAWQRDT' A
#
# COMPACT_ATOMS: atom_id res chain seq x y z
N MET A 1 24.78 -0.55 1.93
CA MET A 1 23.71 0.39 1.57
C MET A 1 22.56 -0.43 0.99
N PRO A 2 21.35 -0.40 1.56
CA PRO A 2 20.20 -1.04 0.92
C PRO A 2 20.07 -0.49 -0.51
N ASN A 3 19.93 -1.37 -1.50
CA ASN A 3 19.91 -0.98 -2.90
C ASN A 3 18.67 -0.12 -3.16
N LYS A 4 18.87 1.16 -3.55
CA LYS A 4 17.79 2.15 -3.77
C LYS A 4 16.76 1.61 -4.78
N PHE A 5 17.17 0.83 -5.78
CA PHE A 5 16.26 0.18 -6.73
C PHE A 5 15.29 -0.83 -6.08
N LEU A 6 15.79 -1.60 -5.11
CA LEU A 6 14.99 -2.59 -4.38
C LEU A 6 13.93 -1.90 -3.52
N VAL A 7 14.30 -0.78 -2.88
CA VAL A 7 13.37 0.04 -2.08
C VAL A 7 12.27 0.65 -2.95
N VAL A 8 12.62 1.14 -4.15
CA VAL A 8 11.63 1.66 -5.11
C VAL A 8 10.68 0.56 -5.60
N ALA A 9 11.22 -0.62 -5.95
CA ALA A 9 10.41 -1.75 -6.40
C ALA A 9 9.42 -2.22 -5.31
N VAL A 10 9.88 -2.31 -4.06
CA VAL A 10 9.02 -2.67 -2.91
C VAL A 10 7.99 -1.57 -2.63
N GLY A 11 8.38 -0.30 -2.68
CA GLY A 11 7.47 0.83 -2.47
C GLY A 11 6.33 0.87 -3.50
N LEU A 12 6.67 0.66 -4.78
CA LEU A 12 5.67 0.55 -5.87
C LEU A 12 4.74 -0.66 -5.68
N LEU A 13 5.27 -1.81 -5.24
CA LEU A 13 4.47 -2.99 -4.93
C LEU A 13 3.48 -2.73 -3.80
N MET A 14 3.91 -2.06 -2.71
CA MET A 14 3.03 -1.71 -1.59
C MET A 14 1.93 -0.73 -1.99
N ILE A 15 2.25 0.28 -2.81
CA ILE A 15 1.25 1.19 -3.38
C ILE A 15 0.26 0.43 -4.26
N GLY A 16 0.76 -0.47 -5.10
CA GLY A 16 -0.06 -1.34 -5.95
C GLY A 16 -1.03 -2.21 -5.14
N MET A 17 -0.58 -2.80 -4.03
CA MET A 17 -1.44 -3.57 -3.12
C MET A 17 -2.49 -2.69 -2.43
N GLY A 18 -2.14 -1.47 -2.03
CA GLY A 18 -3.10 -0.50 -1.47
C GLY A 18 -4.19 -0.09 -2.47
N ILE A 19 -3.80 0.22 -3.72
CA ILE A 19 -4.75 0.57 -4.79
C ILE A 19 -5.61 -0.63 -5.17
N TYR A 20 -5.03 -1.83 -5.25
CA TYR A 20 -5.76 -3.06 -5.50
C TYR A 20 -6.81 -3.30 -4.40
N GLY A 21 -6.43 -3.13 -3.13
CA GLY A 21 -7.34 -3.19 -1.99
C GLY A 21 -8.49 -2.18 -2.11
N ILE A 22 -8.21 -0.93 -2.47
CA ILE A 22 -9.24 0.09 -2.72
C ILE A 22 -10.18 -0.36 -3.85
N ARG A 23 -9.64 -0.85 -4.98
CA ARG A 23 -10.43 -1.29 -6.14
C ARG A 23 -11.31 -2.50 -5.84
N THR A 24 -10.79 -3.50 -5.14
CA THR A 24 -11.56 -4.67 -4.69
C THR A 24 -12.57 -4.31 -3.61
N GLY A 25 -12.27 -3.31 -2.77
CA GLY A 25 -13.15 -2.80 -1.72
C GLY A 25 -14.21 -1.80 -2.20
N THR A 26 -14.15 -1.32 -3.45
CA THR A 26 -15.06 -0.30 -4.00
C THR A 26 -15.89 -0.78 -5.19
N VAL A 27 -15.39 -1.68 -6.05
CA VAL A 27 -16.09 -2.00 -7.31
C VAL A 27 -16.21 -3.51 -7.61
N ALA A 28 -15.34 -4.39 -7.08
CA ALA A 28 -15.42 -5.81 -7.44
C ALA A 28 -14.91 -6.75 -6.34
N GLY A 29 -15.85 -7.48 -5.71
CA GLY A 29 -15.51 -8.70 -4.98
C GLY A 29 -16.36 -8.93 -3.75
N ARG A 30 -17.25 -9.94 -3.80
CA ARG A 30 -17.98 -10.46 -2.64
C ARG A 30 -17.08 -10.77 -1.43
N ILE A 31 -15.78 -10.99 -1.61
CA ILE A 31 -14.80 -11.30 -0.55
C ILE A 31 -14.32 -10.02 0.17
N GLY A 32 -14.01 -8.94 -0.55
CA GLY A 32 -13.63 -7.66 0.07
C GLY A 32 -14.80 -6.95 0.76
N SER A 33 -16.03 -7.23 0.32
CA SER A 33 -17.25 -6.82 1.02
C SER A 33 -17.42 -7.50 2.38
N VAL A 34 -16.90 -8.73 2.57
CA VAL A 34 -17.03 -9.48 3.83
C VAL A 34 -16.00 -8.97 4.85
N GLU A 35 -14.72 -8.79 4.45
CA GLU A 35 -13.70 -8.21 5.34
C GLU A 35 -14.03 -6.77 5.76
N ARG A 36 -14.61 -5.96 4.85
CA ARG A 36 -15.06 -4.60 5.16
C ARG A 36 -16.30 -4.58 6.06
N ALA A 37 -17.18 -5.58 5.97
CA ALA A 37 -18.37 -5.67 6.82
C ALA A 37 -18.05 -6.19 8.22
N GLU A 38 -17.07 -7.08 8.35
CA GLU A 38 -16.67 -7.67 9.63
C GLU A 38 -15.80 -6.70 10.44
N ASN A 39 -14.86 -5.98 9.81
CA ASN A 39 -14.05 -4.99 10.51
C ASN A 39 -13.56 -3.86 9.58
N PRO A 40 -14.43 -2.86 9.27
CA PRO A 40 -14.15 -1.83 8.27
C PRO A 40 -12.91 -1.00 8.63
N MET A 41 -12.70 -0.73 9.92
CA MET A 41 -11.60 0.09 10.39
C MET A 41 -10.23 -0.59 10.16
N TRP A 42 -10.18 -1.92 10.33
CA TRP A 42 -8.97 -2.71 10.11
C TRP A 42 -8.59 -2.80 8.63
N PHE A 43 -9.59 -2.93 7.75
CA PHE A 43 -9.39 -2.91 6.30
C PHE A 43 -8.76 -1.58 5.85
N TRP A 44 -9.35 -0.45 6.25
CA TRP A 44 -8.81 0.86 5.90
C TRP A 44 -7.45 1.14 6.54
N PHE A 45 -7.22 0.65 7.76
CA PHE A 45 -5.91 0.73 8.42
C PHE A 45 -4.81 0.04 7.60
N ARG A 46 -5.07 -1.17 7.08
CA ARG A 46 -4.13 -1.87 6.18
C ARG A 46 -3.86 -1.11 4.89
N VAL A 47 -4.92 -0.60 4.25
CA VAL A 47 -4.80 0.21 3.02
C VAL A 47 -3.94 1.45 3.24
N VAL A 48 -4.19 2.19 4.33
CA VAL A 48 -3.41 3.38 4.70
C VAL A 48 -1.97 3.02 5.04
N LEU A 49 -1.74 1.90 5.74
CA LEU A 49 -0.39 1.41 6.02
C LEU A 49 0.39 1.08 4.74
N TYR A 50 -0.21 0.35 3.80
CA TYR A 50 0.46 -0.02 2.55
C TYR A 50 0.79 1.21 1.69
N LEU A 51 -0.14 2.16 1.58
CA LEU A 51 0.09 3.41 0.88
C LEU A 51 1.14 4.27 1.59
N GLY A 52 1.04 4.44 2.91
CA GLY A 52 1.96 5.24 3.70
C GLY A 52 3.39 4.71 3.65
N LEU A 53 3.56 3.40 3.85
CA LEU A 53 4.88 2.75 3.77
C LEU A 53 5.46 2.80 2.35
N GLY A 54 4.63 2.61 1.33
CA GLY A 54 5.08 2.71 -0.05
C GLY A 54 5.53 4.13 -0.45
N VAL A 55 4.81 5.15 0.02
CA VAL A 55 5.20 6.57 -0.18
C VAL A 55 6.47 6.90 0.61
N LEU A 56 6.59 6.44 1.86
CA LEU A 56 7.82 6.64 2.66
C LEU A 56 9.04 5.96 2.01
N ALA A 57 8.87 4.76 1.45
CA ALA A 57 9.91 4.06 0.72
C ALA A 57 10.35 4.84 -0.54
N LEU A 58 9.40 5.45 -1.26
CA LEU A 58 9.71 6.34 -2.38
C LEU A 58 10.40 7.63 -1.93
N CYS A 59 9.98 8.23 -0.82
CA CYS A 59 10.64 9.40 -0.24
C CYS A 59 12.08 9.09 0.20
N TYR A 60 12.31 7.94 0.81
CA TYR A 60 13.64 7.47 1.19
C TYR A 60 14.54 7.23 -0.03
N ALA A 61 13.99 6.66 -1.10
CA ALA A 61 14.72 6.50 -2.35
C ALA A 61 14.98 7.84 -3.07
N TRP A 62 14.07 8.81 -2.91
CA TRP A 62 14.17 10.16 -3.47
C TRP A 62 15.14 11.05 -2.70
N GLN A 63 15.44 10.75 -1.43
CA GLN A 63 16.49 11.43 -0.67
C GLN A 63 17.82 11.27 -1.42
N ARG A 64 18.13 12.30 -2.23
CA ARG A 64 19.44 12.49 -2.81
C ARG A 64 20.39 12.71 -1.65
N ASP A 65 21.49 11.98 -1.69
CA ASP A 65 22.58 12.07 -0.73
C ASP A 65 23.00 13.55 -0.62
N THR A 66 22.52 14.25 0.40
CA THR A 66 23.03 15.58 0.81
C THR A 66 24.26 15.39 1.65
#